data_AF-A0A537GCY2-F1
#
_entry.id   AF-A0A537GCY2-F1
#
_cell.length_a   1.000
_cell.length_b   1.000
_cell.length_c   1.000
_cell.angle_alpha   90.00
_cell.angle_beta   90.00
_cell.angle_gamma   90.00
#
_symmetry.space_group_name_H-M   'P 1'
#
loop_
_entity.id
_entity.type
_entity.pdbx_description
1 polymer ?
#
loop_
_entity_poly.entity_id
_entity_poly.type
_entity_poly.pdbx_seq_one_letter_code
_entity_poly.pdbx_strand_id
1 'polypeptide(L)'
;GLLDALYAKNQLRLEYDAATTRNASQAFASRSGNCLSLVIMTAAFAKALDLSVTYQAAVIEPMWSRAGGMHFLSGHVNLTLGGRSTGIRTIYDAGESLTVDFLPPQELRGLRTWVIPEQTIVAMYMNNRAAESLVRGRVNDAYWWARAAVVQDPSFSSAYNTLGVVYLRHGDWQEAERVLSNILEREPGNAQAISNLALALGKLGRAAESDALHRRLAQIDPYPPFHFFDRGLAAMRLGDFSAARDLFAREVDRDPYYHEFQFWLGLANLNLGNVAEARRHLALAVENSTTRGDRDFYAAKLERMRATRDR
;
A
#
# COMPACT_ATOMS: atom_id res chain seq x y z
N GLY A 1 0.57 -30.94 -0.90
CA GLY A 1 -0.66 -30.30 -0.39
C GLY A 1 -0.78 -28.87 -0.92
N LEU A 2 -1.83 -28.13 -0.54
CA LEU A 2 -2.02 -26.72 -0.97
C LEU A 2 -0.77 -25.86 -0.71
N LEU A 3 -0.08 -26.12 0.39
CA LEU A 3 1.14 -25.40 0.78
C LEU A 3 2.33 -25.72 -0.10
N ASP A 4 2.53 -27.00 -0.45
CA ASP A 4 3.57 -27.36 -1.42
C ASP A 4 3.29 -26.68 -2.76
N ALA A 5 2.03 -26.54 -3.16
CA ALA A 5 1.69 -25.83 -4.38
C ALA A 5 1.99 -24.32 -4.28
N LEU A 6 1.71 -23.69 -3.12
CA LEU A 6 1.92 -22.26 -2.86
C LEU A 6 3.40 -21.87 -2.66
N TYR A 7 4.18 -22.70 -1.95
CA TYR A 7 5.56 -22.39 -1.56
C TYR A 7 6.64 -23.13 -2.37
N ALA A 8 6.35 -24.28 -3.00
CA ALA A 8 7.36 -24.92 -3.83
C ALA A 8 7.57 -24.10 -5.11
N LYS A 9 8.83 -23.69 -5.34
CA LYS A 9 9.31 -22.92 -6.52
C LYS A 9 8.93 -23.53 -7.89
N ASN A 10 8.39 -24.74 -7.92
CA ASN A 10 8.11 -25.50 -9.14
C ASN A 10 6.63 -25.61 -9.52
N GLN A 11 5.66 -25.18 -8.68
CA GLN A 11 4.23 -25.44 -8.96
C GLN A 11 3.38 -24.20 -9.29
N LEU A 12 3.39 -23.13 -8.47
CA LEU A 12 2.59 -21.92 -8.77
C LEU A 12 3.39 -20.69 -9.22
N ARG A 13 4.68 -20.55 -8.84
CA ARG A 13 5.54 -19.39 -9.20
C ARG A 13 4.81 -18.04 -9.09
N LEU A 14 4.25 -17.76 -7.91
CA LEU A 14 3.52 -16.53 -7.67
C LEU A 14 4.47 -15.33 -7.63
N GLU A 15 4.11 -14.27 -8.34
CA GLU A 15 4.84 -13.00 -8.36
C GLU A 15 4.07 -11.90 -7.62
N TYR A 16 4.76 -11.17 -6.76
CA TYR A 16 4.20 -9.99 -6.11
C TYR A 16 4.09 -8.82 -7.11
N ASP A 17 2.89 -8.24 -7.19
CA ASP A 17 2.59 -7.07 -8.03
C ASP A 17 1.63 -6.13 -7.31
N ALA A 18 2.15 -5.03 -6.75
CA ALA A 18 1.38 -4.04 -6.00
C ALA A 18 0.39 -3.23 -6.87
N ALA A 19 0.55 -3.22 -8.20
CA ALA A 19 -0.14 -2.26 -9.07
C ALA A 19 -1.63 -2.57 -9.31
N THR A 20 -2.08 -3.81 -9.10
CA THR A 20 -3.48 -4.19 -9.38
C THR A 20 -3.98 -5.26 -8.43
N THR A 21 -5.12 -4.96 -7.81
CA THR A 21 -5.89 -5.87 -6.99
C THR A 21 -6.76 -6.75 -7.88
N ARG A 22 -6.53 -8.06 -7.78
CA ARG A 22 -7.15 -9.12 -8.57
C ARG A 22 -8.06 -9.95 -7.68
N ASN A 23 -9.14 -10.46 -8.27
CA ASN A 23 -9.93 -11.50 -7.61
C ASN A 23 -9.18 -12.86 -7.66
N ALA A 24 -9.72 -13.89 -6.99
CA ALA A 24 -9.09 -15.20 -6.89
C ALA A 24 -8.74 -15.82 -8.26
N SER A 25 -9.68 -15.81 -9.21
CA SER A 25 -9.48 -16.44 -10.53
C SER A 25 -8.45 -15.68 -11.36
N GLN A 26 -8.46 -14.34 -11.31
CA GLN A 26 -7.47 -13.49 -11.99
C GLN A 26 -6.06 -13.68 -11.40
N ALA A 27 -5.94 -13.68 -10.07
CA ALA A 27 -4.66 -13.89 -9.39
C ALA A 27 -4.07 -15.26 -9.72
N PHE A 28 -4.91 -16.30 -9.73
CA PHE A 28 -4.48 -17.65 -10.12
C PHE A 28 -4.05 -17.73 -11.59
N ALA A 29 -4.85 -17.19 -12.51
CA ALA A 29 -4.56 -17.25 -13.94
C ALA A 29 -3.28 -16.48 -14.32
N SER A 30 -3.08 -15.31 -13.69
CA SER A 30 -1.89 -14.47 -13.92
C SER A 30 -0.67 -14.91 -13.10
N ARG A 31 -0.85 -15.78 -12.10
CA ARG A 31 0.17 -16.13 -11.09
C ARG A 31 0.78 -14.89 -10.44
N SER A 32 0.01 -13.82 -10.28
CA SER A 32 0.50 -12.57 -9.71
C SER A 32 -0.59 -11.80 -8.96
N GLY A 33 -0.18 -10.95 -8.03
CA GLY A 33 -1.08 -10.07 -7.30
C GLY A 33 -0.42 -9.37 -6.11
N ASN A 34 -1.11 -8.37 -5.57
CA ASN A 34 -0.74 -7.76 -4.29
C ASN A 34 -1.17 -8.66 -3.11
N CYS A 35 -0.80 -8.28 -1.87
CA CYS A 35 -1.09 -9.09 -0.67
C CYS A 35 -2.55 -9.53 -0.60
N LEU A 36 -3.48 -8.59 -0.79
CA LEU A 36 -4.91 -8.86 -0.73
C LEU A 36 -5.38 -9.85 -1.80
N SER A 37 -4.86 -9.73 -3.03
CA SER A 37 -5.19 -10.64 -4.13
C SER A 37 -4.76 -12.08 -3.82
N LEU A 38 -3.56 -12.24 -3.28
CA LEU A 38 -3.00 -13.55 -2.92
C LEU A 38 -3.72 -14.16 -1.71
N VAL A 39 -4.14 -13.34 -0.75
CA VAL A 39 -5.01 -13.75 0.37
C VAL A 39 -6.36 -14.23 -0.13
N ILE A 40 -7.01 -13.48 -1.01
CA ILE A 40 -8.32 -13.85 -1.59
C ILE A 40 -8.21 -15.16 -2.38
N MET A 41 -7.17 -15.31 -3.20
CA MET A 41 -6.92 -16.54 -3.97
C MET A 41 -6.69 -17.74 -3.05
N THR A 42 -5.85 -17.58 -2.03
CA THR A 42 -5.50 -18.66 -1.11
C THR A 42 -6.71 -19.08 -0.28
N ALA A 43 -7.51 -18.12 0.19
CA ALA A 43 -8.76 -18.41 0.87
C ALA A 43 -9.74 -19.17 -0.03
N ALA A 44 -9.83 -18.84 -1.32
CA ALA A 44 -10.66 -19.58 -2.26
C ALA A 44 -10.23 -21.05 -2.41
N PHE A 45 -8.92 -21.32 -2.46
CA PHE A 45 -8.41 -22.71 -2.46
C PHE A 45 -8.69 -23.43 -1.14
N ALA A 46 -8.45 -22.78 -0.01
CA ALA A 46 -8.69 -23.36 1.30
C ALA A 46 -10.16 -23.77 1.46
N LYS A 47 -11.08 -22.88 1.08
CA LYS A 47 -12.53 -23.16 1.09
C LYS A 47 -12.91 -24.31 0.16
N ALA A 48 -12.31 -24.39 -1.03
CA ALA A 48 -12.54 -25.51 -1.96
C ALA A 48 -11.99 -26.86 -1.45
N LEU A 49 -11.11 -26.84 -0.44
CA LEU A 49 -10.56 -28.03 0.23
C LEU A 49 -11.20 -28.27 1.62
N ASP A 50 -12.32 -27.60 1.91
CA ASP A 50 -13.04 -27.66 3.19
C ASP A 50 -12.21 -27.26 4.42
N LEU A 51 -11.18 -26.42 4.22
CA LEU A 51 -10.36 -25.86 5.30
C LEU A 51 -11.02 -24.61 5.90
N SER A 52 -10.89 -24.45 7.22
CA SER A 52 -11.29 -23.21 7.89
C SER A 52 -10.33 -22.07 7.57
N VAL A 53 -10.87 -20.86 7.39
CA VAL A 53 -10.09 -19.64 7.05
C VAL A 53 -10.39 -18.55 8.08
N THR A 54 -9.33 -18.04 8.71
CA THR A 54 -9.38 -16.87 9.58
C THR A 54 -8.55 -15.76 8.95
N TYR A 55 -9.16 -14.62 8.63
CA TYR A 55 -8.43 -13.47 8.10
C TYR A 55 -7.89 -12.60 9.23
N GLN A 56 -6.72 -12.00 9.02
CA GLN A 56 -6.12 -11.11 9.98
C GLN A 56 -5.57 -9.88 9.28
N ALA A 57 -5.75 -8.71 9.89
CA ALA A 57 -5.01 -7.51 9.55
C ALA A 57 -3.75 -7.45 10.41
N ALA A 58 -2.65 -6.98 9.82
CA ALA A 58 -1.37 -6.81 10.51
C ALA A 58 -1.03 -5.32 10.63
N VAL A 59 -0.60 -4.88 11.82
CA VAL A 59 0.05 -3.57 11.98
C VAL A 59 1.48 -3.73 11.47
N ILE A 60 1.68 -3.39 10.21
CA ILE A 60 2.99 -3.01 9.70
C ILE A 60 3.17 -1.50 9.89
N GLU A 61 4.40 -1.01 9.91
CA GLU A 61 4.64 0.41 9.71
C GLU A 61 3.92 0.85 8.42
N PRO A 62 3.23 2.00 8.43
CA PRO A 62 2.38 2.40 7.33
C PRO A 62 3.20 2.51 6.04
N MET A 63 3.00 1.57 5.12
CA MET A 63 3.63 1.60 3.81
C MET A 63 2.92 2.62 2.94
N TRP A 64 3.57 3.75 2.71
CA TRP A 64 3.08 4.78 1.82
C TRP A 64 3.62 4.56 0.42
N SER A 65 2.75 4.63 -0.59
CA SER A 65 3.15 4.64 -1.99
C SER A 65 2.53 5.84 -2.70
N ARG A 66 3.11 6.25 -3.83
CA ARG A 66 2.60 7.35 -4.65
C ARG A 66 2.29 6.89 -6.07
N ALA A 67 1.09 7.19 -6.56
CA ALA A 67 0.71 6.96 -7.96
C ALA A 67 -0.32 7.99 -8.43
N GLY A 68 -0.17 8.50 -9.65
CA GLY A 68 -1.13 9.45 -10.23
C GLY A 68 -1.32 10.75 -9.42
N GLY A 69 -0.30 11.19 -8.69
CA GLY A 69 -0.38 12.37 -7.82
C GLY A 69 -1.18 12.14 -6.53
N MET A 70 -1.41 10.87 -6.14
CA MET A 70 -2.06 10.49 -4.90
C MET A 70 -1.11 9.65 -4.04
N HIS A 71 -1.25 9.78 -2.72
CA HIS A 71 -0.59 8.94 -1.74
C HIS A 71 -1.55 7.83 -1.30
N PHE A 72 -1.08 6.60 -1.30
CA PHE A 72 -1.81 5.43 -0.84
C PHE A 72 -1.18 4.92 0.43
N LEU A 73 -2.02 4.67 1.43
CA LEU A 73 -1.64 3.93 2.62
C LEU A 73 -1.98 2.46 2.37
N SER A 74 -0.96 1.60 2.35
CA SER A 74 -1.16 0.17 2.24
C SER A 74 -1.21 -0.46 3.62
N GLY A 75 -2.34 -1.11 3.94
CA GLY A 75 -2.41 -2.07 5.03
C GLY A 75 -1.92 -3.44 4.59
N HIS A 76 -1.65 -4.33 5.55
CA HIS A 76 -1.30 -5.73 5.27
C HIS A 76 -2.34 -6.68 5.86
N VAL A 77 -2.64 -7.73 5.10
CA VAL A 77 -3.53 -8.81 5.53
C VAL A 77 -2.89 -10.15 5.26
N ASN A 78 -3.15 -11.08 6.16
CA ASN A 78 -2.78 -12.48 6.01
C ASN A 78 -3.96 -13.35 6.45
N LEU A 79 -3.76 -14.66 6.40
CA LEU A 79 -4.80 -15.62 6.79
C LEU A 79 -4.20 -16.81 7.52
N THR A 80 -4.96 -17.36 8.45
CA THR A 80 -4.66 -18.62 9.12
C THR A 80 -5.64 -19.68 8.65
N LEU A 81 -5.09 -20.82 8.20
CA LEU A 81 -5.80 -22.02 7.78
C LEU A 81 -5.88 -22.99 8.96
N GLY A 82 -7.05 -23.55 9.24
CA GLY A 82 -7.22 -24.58 10.26
C GLY A 82 -7.69 -25.92 9.69
N GLY A 83 -7.99 -26.86 10.59
CA GLY A 83 -8.51 -28.19 10.26
C GLY A 83 -9.84 -28.15 9.48
N ARG A 84 -10.24 -29.32 8.97
CA ARG A 84 -11.46 -29.47 8.18
C ARG A 84 -12.67 -29.09 9.02
N SER A 85 -13.56 -28.29 8.44
CA SER A 85 -14.78 -27.85 9.12
C SER A 85 -15.82 -28.97 9.20
N THR A 86 -15.52 -30.04 9.92
CA THR A 86 -16.52 -31.03 10.35
C THR A 86 -17.13 -30.51 11.64
N GLY A 87 -18.43 -30.26 11.71
CA GLY A 87 -19.14 -29.62 12.83
C GLY A 87 -19.06 -30.29 14.21
N ILE A 88 -18.08 -31.17 14.44
CA ILE A 88 -17.76 -31.86 15.69
C ILE A 88 -16.36 -31.41 16.11
N ARG A 89 -16.26 -30.39 16.98
CA ARG A 89 -14.99 -29.99 17.61
C ARG A 89 -14.55 -31.09 18.57
N THR A 90 -13.63 -31.96 18.15
CA THR A 90 -12.91 -32.85 19.07
C THR A 90 -11.67 -32.13 19.60
N ILE A 91 -11.30 -32.40 20.85
CA ILE A 91 -10.14 -31.81 21.54
C ILE A 91 -8.81 -32.12 20.81
N TYR A 92 -8.82 -33.10 19.90
CA TYR A 92 -7.68 -33.53 19.08
C TYR A 92 -7.50 -32.75 17.76
N ASP A 93 -8.43 -31.85 17.39
CA ASP A 93 -8.35 -31.05 16.15
C ASP A 93 -7.50 -29.76 16.32
N ALA A 94 -6.76 -29.67 17.43
CA ALA A 94 -5.90 -28.55 17.80
C ALA A 94 -4.49 -28.58 17.16
N GLY A 95 -4.24 -29.52 16.24
CA GLY A 95 -2.95 -29.70 15.58
C GLY A 95 -2.92 -29.07 14.20
N GLU A 96 -2.11 -28.01 14.04
CA GLU A 96 -1.75 -27.37 12.76
C GLU A 96 -2.75 -26.33 12.21
N SER A 97 -2.99 -25.27 12.98
CA SER A 97 -3.34 -23.98 12.36
C SER A 97 -2.10 -23.38 11.69
N LEU A 98 -2.20 -22.98 10.43
CA LEU A 98 -1.07 -22.43 9.67
C LEU A 98 -1.38 -21.05 9.12
N THR A 99 -0.52 -20.08 9.45
CA THR A 99 -0.57 -18.74 8.89
C THR A 99 0.15 -18.68 7.55
N VAL A 100 -0.56 -18.21 6.52
CA VAL A 100 -0.03 -17.92 5.20
C VAL A 100 0.14 -16.41 5.07
N ASP A 101 1.38 -15.98 4.94
CA ASP A 101 1.76 -14.59 4.71
C ASP A 101 2.62 -14.48 3.44
N PHE A 102 2.43 -13.39 2.71
CA PHE A 102 3.06 -13.10 1.42
C PHE A 102 4.12 -11.99 1.51
N LEU A 103 4.41 -11.47 2.71
CA LEU A 103 5.55 -10.58 2.96
C LEU A 103 6.87 -11.36 3.19
N PRO A 104 8.02 -10.73 2.93
CA PRO A 104 9.33 -11.28 3.27
C PRO A 104 9.45 -11.62 4.77
N PRO A 105 10.14 -12.71 5.15
CA PRO A 105 10.26 -13.13 6.56
C PRO A 105 10.85 -12.07 7.51
N GLN A 106 11.63 -11.11 7.00
CA GLN A 106 12.18 -10.02 7.82
C GLN A 106 11.07 -9.08 8.32
N GLU A 107 10.01 -8.86 7.54
CA GLU A 107 8.88 -7.99 7.88
C GLU A 107 7.90 -8.64 8.86
N LEU A 108 7.98 -9.96 9.03
CA LEU A 108 7.05 -10.74 9.87
C LEU A 108 7.37 -10.71 11.37
N ARG A 109 8.58 -10.28 11.78
CA ARG A 109 9.01 -10.35 13.18
C ARG A 109 8.29 -9.30 14.04
N GLY A 110 7.48 -9.75 14.99
CA GLY A 110 6.83 -8.89 15.97
C GLY A 110 5.54 -8.22 15.47
N LEU A 111 5.01 -8.65 14.33
CA LEU A 111 3.75 -8.11 13.79
C LEU A 111 2.59 -8.37 14.77
N ARG A 112 1.93 -7.29 15.17
CA ARG A 112 0.65 -7.38 15.86
C ARG A 112 -0.44 -7.62 14.84
N THR A 113 -1.18 -8.71 14.99
CA THR A 113 -2.30 -9.05 14.13
C THR A 113 -3.61 -9.09 14.91
N TRP A 114 -4.73 -8.80 14.25
CA TRP A 114 -6.06 -8.99 14.81
C TRP A 114 -6.98 -9.59 13.74
N VAL A 115 -7.92 -10.41 14.21
CA VAL A 115 -8.89 -11.07 13.33
C VAL A 115 -9.81 -10.02 12.72
N ILE A 116 -10.05 -10.14 11.41
CA ILE A 116 -11.01 -9.32 10.68
C ILE A 116 -12.05 -10.22 10.00
N PRO A 117 -13.31 -9.79 9.91
CA PRO A 117 -14.33 -10.57 9.24
C PRO A 117 -14.13 -10.55 7.72
N GLU A 118 -14.63 -11.59 7.04
CA GLU A 118 -14.51 -11.70 5.58
C GLU A 118 -15.14 -10.50 4.83
N GLN A 119 -16.22 -9.94 5.38
CA GLN A 119 -16.83 -8.73 4.81
C GLN A 119 -15.83 -7.56 4.72
N THR A 120 -14.91 -7.43 5.68
CA THR A 120 -13.84 -6.42 5.64
C THR A 120 -12.87 -6.71 4.50
N ILE A 121 -12.51 -7.98 4.24
CA ILE A 121 -11.67 -8.36 3.10
C ILE A 121 -12.32 -7.98 1.76
N VAL A 122 -13.63 -8.22 1.64
CA VAL A 122 -14.39 -7.81 0.45
C VAL A 122 -14.43 -6.29 0.31
N ALA A 123 -14.65 -5.56 1.42
CA ALA A 123 -14.63 -4.10 1.43
C ALA A 123 -13.24 -3.53 1.07
N MET A 124 -12.15 -4.13 1.57
CA MET A 124 -10.78 -3.79 1.20
C MET A 124 -10.55 -3.99 -0.30
N TYR A 125 -11.03 -5.10 -0.87
CA TYR A 125 -10.93 -5.35 -2.30
C TYR A 125 -11.63 -4.24 -3.10
N MET A 126 -12.89 -3.95 -2.76
CA MET A 126 -13.67 -2.90 -3.41
C MET A 126 -13.02 -1.52 -3.25
N ASN A 127 -12.46 -1.21 -2.08
CA ASN A 127 -11.75 0.04 -1.81
C ASN A 127 -10.49 0.18 -2.70
N ASN A 128 -9.71 -0.90 -2.86
CA ASN A 128 -8.57 -0.87 -3.77
C ASN A 128 -9.01 -0.66 -5.23
N ARG A 129 -10.12 -1.26 -5.67
CA ARG A 129 -10.69 -1.03 -7.01
C ARG A 129 -11.15 0.42 -7.20
N ALA A 130 -11.65 1.06 -6.15
CA ALA A 130 -11.98 2.48 -6.17
C ALA A 130 -10.72 3.34 -6.31
N ALA A 131 -9.70 3.09 -5.50
CA ALA A 131 -8.40 3.75 -5.56
C ALA A 131 -7.74 3.63 -6.96
N GLU A 132 -7.71 2.43 -7.52
CA GLU A 132 -7.20 2.16 -8.88
C GLU A 132 -8.00 2.91 -9.96
N SER A 133 -9.31 3.03 -9.79
CA SER A 133 -10.17 3.79 -10.69
C SER A 133 -9.89 5.30 -10.61
N LEU A 134 -9.64 5.83 -9.40
CA LEU A 134 -9.21 7.22 -9.19
C LEU A 134 -7.87 7.51 -9.87
N VAL A 135 -6.87 6.62 -9.75
CA VAL A 135 -5.55 6.78 -10.41
C VAL A 135 -5.72 6.92 -11.92
N ARG A 136 -6.68 6.19 -12.50
CA ARG A 136 -6.99 6.22 -13.93
C ARG A 136 -7.94 7.36 -14.33
N GLY A 137 -8.31 8.25 -13.42
CA GLY A 137 -9.25 9.34 -13.67
C GLY A 137 -10.71 8.90 -13.88
N ARG A 138 -11.05 7.64 -13.62
CA ARG A 138 -12.41 7.10 -13.76
C ARG A 138 -13.20 7.32 -12.47
N VAL A 139 -13.57 8.57 -12.22
CA VAL A 139 -14.21 9.00 -10.96
C VAL A 139 -15.56 8.31 -10.73
N ASN A 140 -16.37 8.11 -11.78
CA ASN A 140 -17.66 7.43 -11.66
C ASN A 140 -17.51 5.94 -11.28
N ASP A 141 -16.55 5.23 -11.86
CA ASP A 141 -16.24 3.84 -11.48
C ASP A 141 -15.77 3.79 -10.03
N ALA A 142 -14.92 4.74 -9.63
CA ALA A 142 -14.44 4.83 -8.26
C ALA A 142 -15.56 5.06 -7.25
N TYR A 143 -16.56 5.88 -7.58
CA TYR A 143 -17.75 6.07 -6.76
C TYR A 143 -18.47 4.76 -6.47
N TRP A 144 -18.78 3.98 -7.51
CA TRP A 144 -19.52 2.72 -7.34
C TRP A 144 -18.73 1.72 -6.50
N TRP A 145 -17.42 1.61 -6.72
CA TRP A 145 -16.56 0.76 -5.91
C TRP A 145 -16.45 1.22 -4.45
N ALA A 146 -16.25 2.52 -4.20
CA ALA A 146 -16.13 3.06 -2.85
C ALA A 146 -17.45 2.92 -2.08
N ARG A 147 -18.59 3.20 -2.74
CA ARG A 147 -19.92 2.99 -2.16
C ARG A 147 -20.18 1.52 -1.84
N ALA A 148 -19.81 0.61 -2.74
CA ALA A 148 -19.93 -0.82 -2.48
C ALA A 148 -19.08 -1.25 -1.27
N ALA A 149 -17.85 -0.73 -1.14
CA ALA A 149 -16.99 -0.99 0.01
C ALA A 149 -17.63 -0.53 1.34
N VAL A 150 -18.22 0.67 1.35
CA VAL A 150 -18.94 1.22 2.54
C VAL A 150 -20.16 0.37 2.90
N VAL A 151 -20.93 -0.09 1.92
CA VAL A 151 -22.10 -0.96 2.16
C VAL A 151 -21.65 -2.33 2.68
N GLN A 152 -20.54 -2.86 2.16
CA GLN A 152 -20.01 -4.16 2.52
C GLN A 152 -19.46 -4.18 3.96
N ASP A 153 -18.78 -3.11 4.38
CA ASP A 153 -18.32 -2.94 5.76
C ASP A 153 -18.42 -1.46 6.21
N PRO A 154 -19.51 -1.08 6.91
CA PRO A 154 -19.69 0.26 7.44
C PRO A 154 -18.69 0.67 8.54
N SER A 155 -17.92 -0.28 9.08
CA SER A 155 -16.87 0.00 10.06
C SER A 155 -15.52 0.31 9.41
N PHE A 156 -15.37 0.08 8.10
CA PHE A 156 -14.09 0.24 7.40
C PHE A 156 -13.85 1.70 6.97
N SER A 157 -13.22 2.48 7.85
CA SER A 157 -12.96 3.92 7.66
C SER A 157 -12.23 4.28 6.36
N SER A 158 -11.34 3.42 5.86
CA SER A 158 -10.63 3.68 4.60
C SER A 158 -11.58 3.77 3.40
N ALA A 159 -12.69 3.03 3.39
CA ALA A 159 -13.71 3.13 2.33
C ALA A 159 -14.41 4.50 2.35
N TYR A 160 -14.71 5.02 3.54
CA TYR A 160 -15.24 6.38 3.68
C TYR A 160 -14.22 7.43 3.23
N ASN A 161 -12.94 7.26 3.57
CA ASN A 161 -11.89 8.18 3.13
C ASN A 161 -11.77 8.20 1.60
N THR A 162 -11.75 7.03 0.95
CA THR A 162 -11.75 6.92 -0.51
C THR A 162 -13.00 7.54 -1.13
N LEU A 163 -14.18 7.35 -0.53
CA LEU A 163 -15.42 8.00 -0.98
C LEU A 163 -15.34 9.53 -0.85
N GLY A 164 -14.74 10.05 0.23
CA GLY A 164 -14.45 11.48 0.38
C GLY A 164 -13.53 12.02 -0.74
N VAL A 165 -12.48 11.26 -1.10
CA VAL A 165 -11.60 11.61 -2.24
C VAL A 165 -12.36 11.58 -3.57
N VAL A 166 -13.26 10.60 -3.77
CA VAL A 166 -14.14 10.56 -4.95
C VAL A 166 -14.96 11.85 -5.05
N TYR A 167 -15.64 12.26 -3.98
CA TYR A 167 -16.42 13.49 -3.96
C TYR A 167 -15.56 14.74 -4.23
N LEU A 168 -14.37 14.83 -3.63
CA LEU A 168 -13.42 15.91 -3.91
C LEU A 168 -13.02 16.00 -5.38
N ARG A 169 -12.77 14.85 -6.02
CA ARG A 169 -12.38 14.77 -7.43
C ARG A 169 -13.55 15.07 -8.37
N HIS A 170 -14.76 14.70 -7.98
CA HIS A 170 -15.97 14.96 -8.77
C HIS A 170 -16.43 16.42 -8.66
N GLY A 171 -16.19 17.07 -7.52
CA GLY A 171 -16.62 18.45 -7.27
C GLY A 171 -17.70 18.59 -6.18
N ASP A 172 -18.08 17.49 -5.54
CA ASP A 172 -19.16 17.44 -4.54
C ASP A 172 -18.62 17.72 -3.13
N TRP A 173 -18.14 18.94 -2.91
CA TRP A 173 -17.35 19.27 -1.72
C TRP A 173 -18.13 19.15 -0.41
N GLN A 174 -19.45 19.39 -0.43
CA GLN A 174 -20.33 19.22 0.71
C GLN A 174 -20.46 17.73 1.12
N GLU A 175 -20.57 16.83 0.15
CA GLU A 175 -20.62 15.39 0.43
C GLU A 175 -19.28 14.87 0.93
N ALA A 176 -18.17 15.40 0.37
CA ALA A 176 -16.83 15.13 0.89
C ALA A 176 -16.71 15.54 2.36
N GLU A 177 -17.11 16.76 2.70
CA GLU A 177 -17.11 17.24 4.09
C GLU A 177 -17.90 16.31 5.00
N ARG A 178 -19.13 15.94 4.62
CA ARG A 178 -20.01 15.09 5.43
C ARG A 178 -19.39 13.73 5.73
N VAL A 179 -18.86 13.08 4.70
CA VAL A 179 -18.24 11.75 4.85
C VAL A 179 -16.95 11.81 5.66
N LEU A 180 -16.10 12.81 5.41
CA LEU A 180 -14.82 12.95 6.09
C LEU A 180 -14.98 13.37 7.56
N SER A 181 -15.96 14.21 7.86
CA SER A 181 -16.31 14.59 9.23
C SER A 181 -16.74 13.37 10.06
N ASN A 182 -17.51 12.46 9.46
CA ASN A 182 -17.92 11.23 10.13
C ASN A 182 -16.75 10.27 10.43
N ILE A 183 -15.67 10.32 9.65
CA ILE A 183 -14.44 9.59 10.00
C ILE A 183 -13.83 10.23 11.24
N LEU A 184 -13.71 11.56 11.28
CA LEU A 184 -13.08 12.28 12.40
C LEU A 184 -13.87 12.23 13.71
N GLU A 185 -15.18 12.01 13.66
CA GLU A 185 -16.01 11.72 14.84
C GLU A 185 -15.56 10.42 15.54
N ARG A 186 -15.17 9.40 14.76
CA ARG A 186 -14.75 8.08 15.25
C ARG A 186 -13.25 7.99 15.47
N GLU A 187 -12.48 8.65 14.62
CA GLU A 187 -11.02 8.63 14.59
C GLU A 187 -10.49 10.08 14.55
N PRO A 188 -10.50 10.80 15.68
CA PRO A 188 -10.09 12.20 15.70
C PRO A 188 -8.66 12.42 15.20
N GLY A 189 -7.77 11.44 15.36
CA GLY A 189 -6.38 11.49 14.92
C GLY A 189 -6.13 11.06 13.47
N ASN A 190 -7.16 10.77 12.67
CA ASN A 190 -6.97 10.26 11.30
C ASN A 190 -6.41 11.35 10.37
N ALA A 191 -5.10 11.33 10.15
CA ALA A 191 -4.37 12.32 9.35
C ALA A 191 -4.90 12.43 7.91
N GLN A 192 -5.29 11.32 7.28
CA GLN A 192 -5.84 11.32 5.91
C GLN A 192 -7.18 12.05 5.85
N ALA A 193 -8.08 11.74 6.78
CA ALA A 193 -9.38 12.39 6.84
C ALA A 193 -9.26 13.88 7.19
N ILE A 194 -8.34 14.25 8.09
CA ILE A 194 -8.05 15.67 8.40
C ILE A 194 -7.57 16.40 7.14
N SER A 195 -6.61 15.84 6.41
CA SER A 195 -6.06 16.45 5.19
C SER A 195 -7.12 16.61 4.10
N ASN A 196 -7.90 15.57 3.84
CA ASN A 196 -8.97 15.60 2.84
C ASN A 196 -10.09 16.56 3.23
N LEU A 197 -10.44 16.65 4.52
CA LEU A 197 -11.47 17.57 4.99
C LEU A 197 -11.01 19.03 4.88
N ALA A 198 -9.73 19.32 5.20
CA ALA A 198 -9.16 20.64 4.99
C ALA A 198 -9.27 21.06 3.52
N LEU A 199 -8.97 20.15 2.58
CA LEU A 199 -9.15 20.40 1.15
C LEU A 199 -10.62 20.67 0.79
N ALA A 200 -11.57 19.90 1.32
CA ALA A 200 -13.01 20.11 1.09
C ALA A 200 -13.46 21.51 1.56
N LEU A 201 -13.08 21.89 2.78
CA LEU A 201 -13.40 23.18 3.38
C LEU A 201 -12.78 24.35 2.60
N GLY A 202 -11.54 24.20 2.15
CA GLY A 202 -10.89 25.18 1.29
C GLY A 202 -11.64 25.40 -0.02
N LYS A 203 -12.14 24.32 -0.65
CA LYS A 203 -12.96 24.42 -1.85
C LYS A 203 -14.32 25.08 -1.59
N LEU A 204 -14.91 24.84 -0.41
CA LEU A 204 -16.13 25.49 0.04
C LEU A 204 -15.96 26.97 0.44
N GLY A 205 -14.75 27.52 0.37
CA GLY A 205 -14.47 28.91 0.78
C GLY A 205 -14.31 29.11 2.29
N ARG A 206 -14.30 28.03 3.07
CA ARG A 206 -14.17 28.04 4.55
C ARG A 206 -12.70 27.98 4.97
N ALA A 207 -11.93 28.98 4.54
CA ALA A 207 -10.48 29.02 4.69
C ALA A 207 -10.01 28.92 6.15
N ALA A 208 -10.68 29.61 7.07
CA ALA A 208 -10.30 29.61 8.49
C ALA A 208 -10.37 28.21 9.14
N GLU A 209 -11.38 27.42 8.77
CA GLU A 209 -11.58 26.06 9.28
C GLU A 209 -10.60 25.08 8.63
N SER A 210 -10.36 25.23 7.32
CA SER A 210 -9.28 24.52 6.61
C SER A 210 -7.92 24.76 7.27
N ASP A 211 -7.58 26.00 7.59
CA ASP A 211 -6.31 26.35 8.24
C ASP A 211 -6.19 25.77 9.66
N ALA A 212 -7.29 25.71 10.40
CA ALA A 212 -7.31 25.05 11.70
C ALA A 212 -6.99 23.54 11.57
N LEU A 213 -7.56 22.86 10.57
CA LEU A 213 -7.26 21.46 10.30
C LEU A 213 -5.81 21.27 9.82
N HIS A 214 -5.27 22.14 8.99
CA HIS A 214 -3.86 22.08 8.60
C HIS A 214 -2.91 22.24 9.80
N ARG A 215 -3.20 23.17 10.71
CA ARG A 215 -2.41 23.33 11.95
C ARG A 215 -2.48 22.08 12.82
N ARG A 216 -3.66 21.46 12.94
CA ARG A 216 -3.83 20.20 13.66
C ARG A 216 -3.07 19.05 12.99
N LEU A 217 -3.12 18.96 11.67
CA LEU A 217 -2.38 17.94 10.91
C LEU A 217 -0.88 18.07 11.14
N ALA A 218 -0.33 19.28 11.13
CA ALA A 218 1.08 19.54 11.39
C ALA A 218 1.53 19.19 12.82
N GLN A 219 0.61 19.14 13.79
CA GLN A 219 0.88 18.68 15.15
C GLN A 219 0.86 17.15 15.27
N ILE A 220 -0.01 16.49 14.51
CA ILE A 220 -0.17 15.02 14.53
C ILE A 220 0.91 14.34 13.71
N ASP A 221 1.21 14.89 12.52
CA ASP A 221 2.18 14.37 11.58
C ASP A 221 3.11 15.49 11.10
N PRO A 222 4.13 15.86 11.90
CA PRO A 222 5.06 16.95 11.56
C PRO A 222 5.92 16.65 10.32
N TYR A 223 6.07 15.37 10.00
CA TYR A 223 6.87 14.89 8.87
C TYR A 223 6.02 13.91 8.07
N PRO A 224 5.10 14.39 7.22
CA PRO A 224 4.29 13.50 6.42
C PRO A 224 5.15 12.61 5.50
N PRO A 225 4.57 11.53 4.97
CA PRO A 225 5.23 10.73 3.95
C PRO A 225 5.68 11.62 2.78
N PHE A 226 6.86 11.34 2.23
CA PHE A 226 7.45 12.09 1.11
C PHE A 226 7.79 13.57 1.42
N HIS A 227 7.80 14.00 2.69
CA HIS A 227 8.06 15.38 3.10
C HIS A 227 9.39 15.95 2.58
N PHE A 228 10.49 15.21 2.74
CA PHE A 228 11.80 15.61 2.23
C PHE A 228 11.96 15.21 0.75
N PHE A 229 11.23 14.19 0.30
CA PHE A 229 11.29 13.69 -1.07
C PHE A 229 10.96 14.75 -2.13
N ASP A 230 9.83 15.46 -2.00
CA ASP A 230 9.44 16.46 -3.01
C ASP A 230 10.42 17.64 -3.07
N ARG A 231 11.02 18.00 -1.92
CA ARG A 231 12.12 18.98 -1.86
C ARG A 231 13.39 18.45 -2.52
N GLY A 232 13.69 17.16 -2.34
CA GLY A 232 14.80 16.47 -3.01
C GLY A 232 14.61 16.45 -4.53
N LEU A 233 13.41 16.16 -5.02
CA LEU A 233 13.06 16.23 -6.44
C LEU A 233 13.22 17.65 -7.01
N ALA A 234 12.84 18.68 -6.25
CA ALA A 234 13.07 20.07 -6.63
C ALA A 234 14.58 20.39 -6.71
N ALA A 235 15.37 19.97 -5.72
CA ALA A 235 16.83 20.14 -5.73
C ALA A 235 17.50 19.42 -6.91
N MET A 236 17.08 18.18 -7.24
CA MET A 236 17.53 17.46 -8.43
C MET A 236 17.29 18.25 -9.72
N ARG A 237 16.09 18.84 -9.88
CA ARG A 237 15.75 19.66 -11.05
C ARG A 237 16.58 20.93 -11.16
N LEU A 238 16.99 21.49 -10.02
CA LEU A 238 17.86 22.67 -9.95
C LEU A 238 19.35 22.33 -10.08
N GLY A 239 19.72 21.05 -10.16
CA GLY A 239 21.11 20.60 -10.21
C GLY A 239 21.85 20.64 -8.86
N ASP A 240 21.15 20.95 -7.76
CA ASP A 240 21.72 20.87 -6.42
C ASP A 240 21.68 19.42 -5.92
N PHE A 241 22.59 18.62 -6.46
CA PHE A 241 22.66 17.19 -6.17
C PHE A 241 23.10 16.89 -4.73
N SER A 242 23.82 17.83 -4.07
CA SER A 242 24.21 17.69 -2.67
C SER A 242 23.00 17.80 -1.76
N ALA A 243 22.19 18.86 -1.92
CA ALA A 243 20.96 19.01 -1.15
C ALA A 243 19.98 17.88 -1.45
N ALA A 244 19.86 17.46 -2.71
CA ALA A 244 19.03 16.31 -3.09
C ALA A 244 19.44 15.03 -2.36
N ARG A 245 20.73 14.69 -2.34
CA ARG A 245 21.26 13.52 -1.62
C ARG A 245 20.88 13.57 -0.14
N ASP A 246 21.09 14.71 0.53
CA ASP A 246 20.83 14.84 1.96
C ASP A 246 19.33 14.73 2.28
N LEU A 247 18.47 15.25 1.41
CA LEU A 247 17.02 15.14 1.55
C LEU A 247 16.53 13.70 1.31
N PHE A 248 17.03 13.00 0.29
CA PHE A 248 16.67 11.60 0.06
C PHE A 248 17.23 10.67 1.12
N ALA A 249 18.42 10.95 1.66
CA ALA A 249 18.99 10.20 2.78
C ALA A 249 18.06 10.24 4.00
N ARG A 250 17.46 11.39 4.32
CA ARG A 250 16.46 11.50 5.39
C ARG A 250 15.21 10.66 5.16
N GLU A 251 14.78 10.46 3.91
CA GLU A 251 13.66 9.55 3.62
C GLU A 251 14.09 8.09 3.71
N VAL A 252 15.29 7.75 3.27
CA VAL A 252 15.86 6.40 3.43
C VAL A 252 16.08 6.05 4.90
N ASP A 253 16.46 7.00 5.75
CA ASP A 253 16.59 6.77 7.19
C ASP A 253 15.24 6.47 7.85
N ARG A 254 14.15 6.99 7.29
CA ARG A 254 12.77 6.78 7.77
C ARG A 254 12.16 5.50 7.24
N ASP A 255 12.39 5.20 5.96
CA ASP A 255 11.96 3.97 5.31
C ASP A 255 13.11 3.43 4.43
N PRO A 256 13.97 2.58 4.99
CA PRO A 256 15.10 2.02 4.26
C PRO A 256 14.71 1.07 3.13
N TYR A 257 13.47 0.58 3.11
CA TYR A 257 13.04 -0.42 2.12
C TYR A 257 12.22 0.20 0.98
N TYR A 258 11.76 1.45 1.10
CA TYR A 258 11.05 2.10 0.02
C TYR A 258 11.93 2.35 -1.22
N HIS A 259 11.66 1.59 -2.28
CA HIS A 259 12.49 1.53 -3.49
C HIS A 259 12.69 2.87 -4.18
N GLU A 260 11.70 3.76 -4.18
CA GLU A 260 11.81 5.06 -4.86
C GLU A 260 12.81 5.97 -4.14
N PHE A 261 12.87 5.93 -2.81
CA PHE A 261 13.85 6.71 -2.03
C PHE A 261 15.27 6.21 -2.31
N GLN A 262 15.44 4.90 -2.32
CA GLN A 262 16.70 4.25 -2.71
C GLN A 262 17.11 4.66 -4.14
N PHE A 263 16.17 4.62 -5.08
CA PHE A 263 16.42 5.01 -6.47
C PHE A 263 16.92 6.45 -6.60
N TRP A 264 16.22 7.41 -5.99
CA TRP A 264 16.56 8.83 -6.09
C TRP A 264 17.83 9.19 -5.33
N LEU A 265 18.09 8.57 -4.18
CA LEU A 265 19.35 8.69 -3.47
C LEU A 265 20.52 8.15 -4.30
N GLY A 266 20.31 7.03 -5.00
CA GLY A 266 21.28 6.49 -5.94
C GLY A 266 21.57 7.45 -7.10
N LEU A 267 20.53 8.07 -7.66
CA LEU A 267 20.68 9.04 -8.76
C LEU A 267 21.37 10.34 -8.32
N ALA A 268 21.08 10.85 -7.11
CA ALA A 268 21.77 12.01 -6.56
C ALA A 268 23.28 11.72 -6.37
N ASN A 269 23.62 10.56 -5.80
CA ASN A 269 25.00 10.12 -5.66
C ASN A 269 25.72 9.95 -7.01
N LEU A 270 25.02 9.45 -8.03
CA LEU A 270 25.60 9.32 -9.37
C LEU A 270 26.00 10.68 -9.94
N ASN A 271 25.14 11.69 -9.81
CA ASN A 271 25.44 13.05 -10.31
C ASN A 271 26.55 13.74 -9.51
N LEU A 272 26.78 13.34 -8.26
CA LEU A 272 27.93 13.77 -7.45
C LEU A 272 29.22 12.99 -7.74
N GLY A 273 29.19 11.99 -8.61
CA GLY A 273 30.35 11.13 -8.91
C GLY A 273 30.58 9.99 -7.89
N ASN A 274 29.69 9.82 -6.92
CA ASN A 274 29.75 8.76 -5.90
C ASN A 274 29.21 7.44 -6.46
N VAL A 275 29.91 6.87 -7.45
CA VAL A 275 29.42 5.72 -8.24
C VAL A 275 29.18 4.48 -7.37
N ALA A 276 29.98 4.24 -6.34
CA ALA A 276 29.83 3.07 -5.46
C ALA A 276 28.50 3.10 -4.68
N GLU A 277 28.20 4.21 -4.02
CA GLU A 277 26.93 4.40 -3.31
C GLU A 277 25.74 4.38 -4.27
N ALA A 278 25.88 5.01 -5.43
CA ALA A 278 24.83 4.99 -6.45
C ALA A 278 24.45 3.56 -6.87
N ARG A 279 25.45 2.68 -7.07
CA ARG A 279 25.20 1.26 -7.39
C ARG A 279 24.52 0.51 -6.25
N ARG A 280 24.95 0.73 -5.00
CA ARG A 280 24.37 0.10 -3.82
C ARG A 280 22.89 0.45 -3.69
N HIS A 281 22.57 1.75 -3.77
CA HIS A 281 21.20 2.24 -3.67
C HIS A 281 20.31 1.79 -4.84
N LEU A 282 20.83 1.76 -6.08
CA LEU A 282 20.09 1.20 -7.21
C LEU A 282 19.83 -0.31 -7.08
N ALA A 283 20.77 -1.06 -6.51
CA ALA A 283 20.56 -2.49 -6.24
C ALA A 283 19.45 -2.70 -5.20
N LEU A 284 19.45 -1.92 -4.12
CA LEU A 284 18.36 -1.93 -3.13
C LEU A 284 17.02 -1.54 -3.73
N ALA A 285 16.99 -0.55 -4.63
CA ALA A 285 15.78 -0.17 -5.34
C ALA A 285 15.22 -1.33 -6.19
N VAL A 286 16.08 -2.07 -6.90
CA VAL A 286 15.69 -3.28 -7.67
C VAL A 286 15.14 -4.37 -6.75
N GLU A 287 15.85 -4.64 -5.65
CA GLU A 287 15.48 -5.68 -4.67
C GLU A 287 14.11 -5.40 -4.04
N ASN A 288 13.88 -4.16 -3.62
CA ASN A 288 12.65 -3.76 -2.91
C ASN A 288 11.54 -3.27 -3.86
N SER A 289 11.69 -3.43 -5.17
CA SER A 289 10.67 -3.01 -6.14
C SER A 289 9.38 -3.81 -5.97
N THR A 290 8.27 -3.10 -5.76
CA THR A 290 6.94 -3.67 -5.52
C THR A 290 6.14 -3.92 -6.81
N THR A 291 6.64 -3.40 -7.94
CA THR A 291 6.08 -3.63 -9.27
C THR A 291 7.16 -4.14 -10.23
N ARG A 292 6.75 -4.89 -11.26
CA ARG A 292 7.66 -5.33 -12.32
C ARG A 292 8.23 -4.14 -13.11
N GLY A 293 7.40 -3.13 -13.38
CA GLY A 293 7.82 -1.95 -14.13
C GLY A 293 8.93 -1.16 -13.44
N ASP A 294 8.81 -0.94 -12.13
CA ASP A 294 9.86 -0.27 -11.36
C ASP A 294 11.14 -1.09 -11.32
N ARG A 295 11.01 -2.41 -11.10
CA ARG A 295 12.16 -3.33 -11.08
C ARG A 295 12.93 -3.28 -12.39
N ASP A 296 12.25 -3.41 -13.52
CA ASP A 296 12.86 -3.40 -14.85
C ASP A 296 13.52 -2.04 -15.13
N PHE A 297 12.84 -0.95 -14.76
CA PHE A 297 13.37 0.41 -14.92
C PHE A 297 14.65 0.66 -14.11
N TYR A 298 14.68 0.25 -12.84
CA TYR A 298 15.86 0.39 -12.00
C TYR A 298 16.99 -0.54 -12.44
N ALA A 299 16.66 -1.79 -12.81
CA ALA A 299 17.64 -2.78 -13.29
C ALA A 299 18.34 -2.28 -14.56
N ALA A 300 17.59 -1.74 -15.54
CA ALA A 300 18.16 -1.18 -16.76
C ALA A 300 19.18 -0.06 -16.47
N LYS A 301 18.91 0.79 -15.47
CA LYS A 301 19.85 1.85 -15.06
C LYS A 301 21.07 1.29 -14.35
N LEU A 302 20.90 0.31 -13.47
CA LEU A 302 22.01 -0.35 -12.77
C LEU A 302 22.95 -1.05 -13.76
N GLU A 303 22.40 -1.77 -14.75
CA GLU A 303 23.18 -2.44 -15.79
C GLU A 303 23.94 -1.45 -16.66
N ARG A 304 23.30 -0.35 -17.08
CA ARG A 304 23.98 0.72 -17.81
C ARG A 304 25.18 1.26 -17.03
N MET A 305 25.05 1.42 -15.70
CA MET A 305 26.17 1.87 -14.86
C MET A 305 27.28 0.84 -14.68
N ARG A 306 26.97 -0.46 -14.76
CA ARG A 306 27.98 -1.53 -14.76
C ARG A 306 28.82 -1.46 -16.03
N ALA A 307 28.16 -1.37 -17.18
CA ALA A 307 28.80 -1.34 -18.50
C ALA A 307 29.73 -0.14 -18.76
N THR A 308 29.50 1.04 -18.14
CA THR A 308 30.37 2.22 -18.32
C THR A 308 31.71 2.14 -17.59
N ARG A 309 31.90 1.17 -16.68
CA ARG A 309 33.15 1.02 -15.90
C ARG A 309 34.11 -0.02 -16.50
N ASP A 310 33.59 -0.87 -17.38
CA ASP A 310 34.37 -1.91 -18.08
C ASP A 310 34.91 -1.41 -19.45
N ARG A 311 34.92 -0.08 -19.65
CA ARG A 311 35.53 0.63 -20.79
C ARG A 311 36.52 1.65 -20.27
#